data_AF-A0A2A4XD26-F1
#
_entry.id   AF-A0A2A4XD26-F1
#
_cell.length_a   1.000
_cell.length_b   1.000
_cell.length_c   1.000
_cell.angle_alpha   90.00
_cell.angle_beta   90.00
_cell.angle_gamma   90.00
#
_symmetry.space_group_name_H-M   'P 1'
#
loop_
_entity.id
_entity.type
_entity.pdbx_description
1 polymer ?
#
loop_
_entity_poly.entity_id
_entity_poly.type
_entity_poly.pdbx_seq_one_letter_code
_entity_poly.pdbx_strand_id
1 'polypeptide(L)'
;MSIKHKEKPESQYPHPDFDELRTLAKEDPAKFESKRIEYIESFLTRIPAEKQRRLRGLQWQIDQARKLARTPMASCLSMMNMMWDSLHHLNDHQRTLVKITSAFRKNHRNSLRPSASAYREKAIVIPFPAR
;
A
#
# COMPACT_ATOMS: atom_id res chain seq x y z
N MET A 1 30.94 -20.84 -10.71
CA MET A 1 29.77 -20.06 -11.14
C MET A 1 29.57 -18.92 -10.14
N SER A 2 30.20 -17.77 -10.39
CA SER A 2 30.00 -16.58 -9.55
C SER A 2 28.60 -16.04 -9.75
N ILE A 3 27.82 -16.03 -8.68
CA ILE A 3 26.54 -15.33 -8.63
C ILE A 3 26.87 -13.84 -8.73
N LYS A 4 26.70 -13.27 -9.92
CA LYS A 4 26.75 -11.82 -10.12
C LYS A 4 25.67 -11.21 -9.22
N HIS A 5 26.09 -10.43 -8.23
CA HIS A 5 25.18 -9.52 -7.53
C HIS A 5 24.56 -8.61 -8.59
N LYS A 6 23.27 -8.80 -8.87
CA LYS A 6 22.49 -7.82 -9.62
C LYS A 6 22.51 -6.54 -8.80
N GLU A 7 23.07 -5.48 -9.37
CA GLU A 7 22.98 -4.12 -8.85
C GLU A 7 21.52 -3.82 -8.49
N LYS A 8 21.31 -3.36 -7.25
CA LYS A 8 20.03 -2.81 -6.81
C LYS A 8 19.71 -1.65 -7.75
N PRO A 9 18.49 -1.57 -8.34
CA PRO A 9 18.13 -0.39 -9.10
C PRO A 9 18.23 0.82 -8.15
N GLU A 10 19.10 1.77 -8.50
CA GLU A 10 19.23 3.05 -7.81
C GLU A 10 17.84 3.67 -7.69
N SER A 11 17.45 4.00 -6.46
CA SER A 11 16.16 4.60 -6.17
C SER A 11 16.00 5.85 -7.04
N GLN A 12 14.90 5.95 -7.80
CA GLN A 12 14.57 7.12 -8.62
C GLN A 12 14.40 8.41 -7.79
N TYR A 13 14.41 8.28 -6.46
CA TYR A 13 14.28 9.38 -5.52
C TYR A 13 15.63 9.65 -4.84
N PRO A 14 16.17 10.88 -4.95
CA PRO A 14 17.39 11.24 -4.28
C PRO A 14 17.19 11.05 -2.77
N HIS A 15 17.94 10.12 -2.18
CA HIS A 15 17.95 9.92 -0.74
C HIS A 15 18.93 10.93 -0.13
N PRO A 16 18.49 11.81 0.77
CA PRO A 16 19.41 12.68 1.48
C PRO A 16 20.35 11.85 2.34
N ASP A 17 21.62 12.25 2.41
CA ASP A 17 22.59 11.59 3.27
C ASP A 17 22.21 11.74 4.75
N PHE A 18 22.26 10.62 5.48
CA PHE A 18 21.83 10.57 6.88
C PHE A 18 22.78 11.33 7.79
N ASP A 19 24.09 11.19 7.59
CA ASP A 19 25.08 11.82 8.47
C ASP A 19 25.08 13.34 8.29
N GLU A 20 24.93 13.84 7.06
CA GLU A 20 24.66 15.25 6.79
C GLU A 20 23.42 15.76 7.52
N LEU A 21 22.28 15.07 7.38
CA LEU A 21 21.03 15.49 8.01
C LEU A 21 21.09 15.46 9.53
N ARG A 22 21.75 14.45 10.11
CA ARG A 22 21.95 14.33 11.55
C ARG A 22 22.82 15.44 12.10
N THR A 23 23.86 15.83 11.36
CA THR A 23 24.75 16.94 11.74
C THR A 23 23.98 18.25 11.68
N LEU A 24 23.26 18.49 10.58
CA LEU A 24 22.42 19.66 10.39
C LEU A 24 21.34 19.80 11.48
N ALA A 25 20.69 18.71 11.86
CA ALA A 25 19.68 18.73 12.91
C ALA A 25 20.22 19.11 14.30
N LYS A 26 21.52 18.89 14.56
CA LYS A 26 22.18 19.27 15.81
C LYS A 26 22.66 20.71 15.79
N GLU A 27 23.24 21.14 14.68
CA GLU A 27 23.91 22.44 14.56
C GLU A 27 22.93 23.56 14.18
N ASP A 28 21.98 23.28 13.29
CA ASP A 28 20.98 24.24 12.81
C ASP A 28 19.63 23.55 12.56
N PRO A 29 18.82 23.39 13.63
CA PRO A 29 17.51 22.77 13.53
C PRO A 29 16.55 23.48 12.56
N ALA A 30 16.66 24.81 12.42
CA ALA A 30 15.79 25.57 11.53
C ALA A 30 16.09 25.24 10.06
N LYS A 31 17.38 25.21 9.69
CA LYS A 31 17.81 24.84 8.34
C LYS A 31 17.50 23.38 8.02
N PHE A 32 17.60 22.48 8.99
CA PHE A 32 17.14 21.10 8.84
C PHE A 32 15.64 21.04 8.46
N GLU A 33 14.79 21.79 9.16
CA GLU A 33 13.35 21.81 8.89
C GLU A 33 13.03 22.42 7.51
N SER A 34 13.75 23.48 7.10
CA SER A 34 13.65 24.03 5.74
C SER A 34 14.04 23.02 4.67
N LYS A 35 15.17 22.32 4.83
CA LYS A 35 15.64 21.30 3.89
C LYS A 35 14.62 20.16 3.78
N ARG A 36 13.97 19.77 4.90
CA ARG A 36 12.90 18.77 4.88
C ARG A 36 11.73 19.19 4.01
N ILE A 37 11.23 20.42 4.18
CA ILE A 37 10.09 20.94 3.41
C ILE A 37 10.44 20.96 1.92
N GLU A 38 11.64 21.41 1.57
CA GLU A 38 12.13 21.42 0.19
C GLU A 38 12.14 20.01 -0.43
N TYR A 39 12.67 19.01 0.28
CA TYR A 39 12.66 17.62 -0.18
C TYR A 39 11.24 17.12 -0.44
N ILE A 40 10.31 17.38 0.48
CA ILE A 40 8.92 16.95 0.37
C ILE A 40 8.23 17.64 -0.84
N GLU A 41 8.42 18.94 -1.01
CA GLU A 41 7.86 19.67 -2.14
C GLU A 41 8.45 19.21 -3.48
N SER A 42 9.75 18.94 -3.52
CA SER A 42 10.42 18.38 -4.71
C SER A 42 9.86 17.00 -5.10
N PHE A 43 9.47 16.19 -4.10
CA PHE A 43 8.82 14.91 -4.33
C PHE A 43 7.38 15.11 -4.84
N LEU A 44 6.59 15.94 -4.16
CA LEU A 44 5.18 16.16 -4.49
C LEU A 44 4.97 16.76 -5.88
N THR A 45 5.84 17.67 -6.30
CA THR A 45 5.79 18.30 -7.63
C THR A 45 6.03 17.33 -8.79
N ARG A 46 6.76 16.23 -8.55
CA ARG A 46 7.01 15.18 -9.55
C ARG A 46 5.85 14.19 -9.72
N ILE A 47 4.92 14.16 -8.78
CA ILE A 47 3.76 13.24 -8.82
C ILE A 47 2.67 13.82 -9.73
N PRO A 48 1.92 13.00 -10.51
CA PRO A 48 0.78 13.47 -11.30
C PRO A 48 -0.26 14.25 -10.46
N ALA A 49 -0.82 15.32 -11.04
CA ALA A 49 -1.71 16.26 -10.37
C ALA A 49 -2.90 15.59 -9.66
N GLU A 50 -3.47 14.52 -10.25
CA GLU A 50 -4.57 13.74 -9.67
C GLU A 50 -4.25 13.20 -8.27
N LYS A 51 -3.00 12.82 -8.03
CA LYS A 51 -2.55 12.24 -6.74
C LYS A 51 -2.01 13.31 -5.79
N GLN A 52 -1.56 14.46 -6.30
CA GLN A 52 -0.96 15.52 -5.48
C GLN A 52 -1.88 16.00 -4.37
N ARG A 53 -3.18 16.22 -4.65
CA ARG A 53 -4.14 16.69 -3.64
C ARG A 53 -4.20 15.75 -2.43
N ARG A 54 -4.29 14.45 -2.68
CA ARG A 54 -4.38 13.45 -1.60
C ARG A 54 -3.07 13.39 -0.79
N LEU A 55 -1.93 13.42 -1.48
CA LEU A 55 -0.62 13.37 -0.83
C LEU A 55 -0.33 14.63 0.00
N ARG A 56 -0.70 15.81 -0.47
CA ARG A 56 -0.59 17.05 0.31
C ARG A 56 -1.44 17.01 1.59
N GLY A 57 -2.63 16.44 1.52
CA GLY A 57 -3.46 16.19 2.71
C GLY A 57 -2.79 15.24 3.71
N LEU A 58 -2.17 14.16 3.22
CA LEU A 58 -1.42 13.23 4.08
C LEU A 58 -0.19 13.91 4.70
N GLN A 59 0.55 14.69 3.91
CA GLN A 59 1.69 15.46 4.40
C GLN A 59 1.27 16.43 5.51
N TRP A 60 0.14 17.13 5.34
CA TRP A 60 -0.41 17.98 6.38
C TRP A 60 -0.72 17.20 7.67
N GLN A 61 -1.32 16.02 7.57
CA GLN A 61 -1.59 15.16 8.75
C GLN A 61 -0.30 14.77 9.47
N ILE A 62 0.75 14.42 8.71
CA ILE A 62 2.08 14.11 9.24
C ILE A 62 2.67 15.32 9.97
N ASP A 63 2.60 16.51 9.37
CA ASP A 63 3.12 17.74 9.98
C ASP A 63 2.35 18.11 11.25
N GLN A 64 1.03 17.90 11.30
CA GLN A 64 0.25 18.11 12.53
C GLN A 64 0.62 17.09 13.62
N ALA A 65 0.75 15.81 13.28
CA ALA A 65 1.16 14.77 14.23
C ALA A 65 2.54 15.10 14.85
N ARG A 66 3.46 15.65 14.04
CA ARG A 66 4.75 16.14 14.52
C ARG A 66 4.64 17.35 15.43
N LYS A 67 3.84 18.36 15.07
CA LYS A 67 3.65 19.59 15.87
C LYS A 67 2.98 19.34 17.22
N LEU A 68 2.03 18.41 17.27
CA LEU A 68 1.28 18.08 18.48
C LEU A 68 2.04 17.14 19.42
N ALA A 69 3.04 16.41 18.90
CA ALA A 69 3.82 15.49 19.70
C ALA A 69 4.75 16.23 20.68
N ARG A 70 4.76 15.78 21.94
CA ARG A 70 5.62 16.34 23.00
C ARG A 70 7.11 16.06 22.79
N THR A 71 7.45 15.00 22.06
CA THR A 71 8.84 14.60 21.80
C THR A 71 9.00 14.07 20.36
N PRO A 72 10.21 14.13 19.79
CA PRO A 72 10.47 13.55 18.47
C PRO A 72 10.11 12.07 18.37
N MET A 73 10.39 11.29 19.43
CA MET A 73 10.06 9.86 19.48
C MET A 73 8.54 9.63 19.50
N ALA A 74 7.78 10.45 20.26
CA ALA A 74 6.32 10.38 20.26
C ALA A 74 5.74 10.69 18.85
N SER A 75 6.35 11.63 18.13
CA SER A 75 5.96 11.90 16.74
C SER A 75 6.22 10.71 15.82
N CYS A 76 7.36 10.02 16.00
CA CYS A 76 7.70 8.82 15.24
C CYS A 76 6.69 7.69 15.47
N LEU A 77 6.33 7.45 16.73
CA LEU A 77 5.32 6.45 17.07
C LEU A 77 3.95 6.81 16.48
N SER A 78 3.56 8.09 16.53
CA SER A 78 2.31 8.58 15.94
C SER A 78 2.29 8.35 14.42
N MET A 79 3.39 8.63 13.72
CA MET A 79 3.52 8.36 12.29
C MET A 79 3.46 6.87 11.97
N MET A 80 4.13 6.03 12.76
CA MET A 80 4.08 4.58 12.59
C MET A 80 2.66 4.02 12.80
N ASN A 81 1.92 4.54 13.79
CA ASN A 81 0.52 4.14 14.02
C ASN A 81 -0.37 4.48 12.83
N MET A 82 -0.24 5.67 12.23
CA MET A 82 -0.99 6.04 11.01
C MET A 82 -0.72 5.06 9.85
N MET A 83 0.52 4.57 9.71
CA MET A 83 0.86 3.55 8.72
C MET A 83 0.21 2.21 9.05
N TRP A 84 0.24 1.79 10.31
CA TRP A 84 -0.42 0.56 10.76
C TRP A 84 -1.92 0.62 10.57
N ASP A 85 -2.59 1.72 10.90
CA ASP A 85 -4.03 1.91 10.70
C ASP A 85 -4.40 1.76 9.22
N SER A 86 -3.58 2.37 8.33
CA SER A 86 -3.77 2.26 6.88
C SER A 86 -3.64 0.80 6.40
N LEU A 87 -2.69 0.04 6.96
CA LEU A 87 -2.51 -1.37 6.65
C LEU A 87 -3.67 -2.24 7.16
N HIS A 88 -4.19 -1.95 8.36
CA HIS A 88 -5.35 -2.64 8.90
C HIS A 88 -6.59 -2.39 8.02
N HIS A 89 -6.85 -1.13 7.65
CA HIS A 89 -7.95 -0.80 6.74
C HIS A 89 -7.83 -1.54 5.40
N LEU A 90 -6.63 -1.59 4.81
CA LEU A 90 -6.40 -2.33 3.56
C LEU A 90 -6.72 -3.82 3.72
N ASN A 91 -6.28 -4.45 4.81
CA ASN A 91 -6.54 -5.85 5.10
C ASN A 91 -8.05 -6.13 5.26
N ASP A 92 -8.79 -5.21 5.90
CA ASP A 92 -10.23 -5.34 6.08
C ASP A 92 -10.99 -5.18 4.76
N HIS A 93 -10.56 -4.26 3.90
CA HIS A 93 -11.08 -4.15 2.53
C HIS A 93 -10.81 -5.43 1.74
N GLN A 94 -9.58 -5.96 1.78
CA GLN A 94 -9.22 -7.21 1.11
C GLN A 94 -10.12 -8.38 1.59
N ARG A 95 -10.29 -8.54 2.90
CA ARG A 95 -11.16 -9.58 3.49
C ARG A 95 -12.60 -9.45 3.01
N THR A 96 -13.11 -8.22 2.95
CA THR A 96 -14.46 -7.93 2.47
C THR A 96 -14.62 -8.34 1.01
N LEU A 97 -13.67 -7.97 0.14
CA LEU A 97 -13.69 -8.35 -1.27
C LEU A 97 -13.65 -9.88 -1.44
N VAL A 98 -12.78 -10.58 -0.73
CA VAL A 98 -12.69 -12.06 -0.78
C VAL A 98 -14.02 -12.71 -0.37
N LYS A 99 -14.68 -12.18 0.69
CA LYS A 99 -16.01 -12.67 1.11
C LYS A 99 -17.04 -12.50 0.00
N ILE A 100 -17.12 -11.31 -0.60
CA ILE A 100 -18.05 -11.01 -1.70
C ILE A 100 -17.79 -11.95 -2.90
N THR A 101 -16.54 -12.08 -3.35
CA THR A 101 -16.18 -12.95 -4.47
C THR A 101 -16.53 -14.42 -4.19
N SER A 102 -16.27 -14.90 -2.96
CA SER A 102 -16.60 -16.27 -2.59
C SER A 102 -18.12 -16.52 -2.50
N ALA A 103 -18.90 -15.53 -2.03
CA ALA A 103 -20.36 -15.58 -2.00
C ALA A 103 -20.94 -15.60 -3.42
N PHE A 104 -20.46 -14.73 -4.30
CA PHE A 104 -20.86 -14.71 -5.71
C PHE A 104 -20.60 -16.06 -6.40
N ARG A 105 -19.41 -16.64 -6.18
CA ARG A 105 -19.06 -17.98 -6.69
C ARG A 105 -19.98 -19.08 -6.17
N LYS A 106 -20.37 -19.05 -4.89
CA LYS A 106 -21.33 -20.02 -4.32
C LYS A 106 -22.72 -19.86 -4.93
N ASN A 107 -23.18 -18.62 -5.10
CA ASN A 107 -24.50 -18.34 -5.66
C ASN A 107 -24.59 -18.81 -7.13
N HIS A 108 -23.54 -18.58 -7.92
CA HIS A 108 -23.45 -19.04 -9.30
C HIS A 108 -23.34 -20.58 -9.43
N ARG A 109 -22.74 -21.26 -8.44
CA ARG A 109 -22.76 -22.74 -8.38
C ARG A 109 -24.16 -23.29 -8.08
N ASN A 110 -24.92 -22.60 -7.23
CA ASN A 110 -26.27 -23.01 -6.87
C ASN A 110 -27.29 -22.74 -7.99
N SER A 111 -27.12 -21.68 -8.78
CA SER A 111 -28.01 -21.41 -9.93
C SER A 111 -27.81 -22.38 -11.10
N LEU A 112 -26.61 -22.94 -11.25
CA LEU A 112 -26.30 -23.96 -12.27
C LEU A 112 -26.63 -25.38 -11.83
N ARG A 113 -27.10 -25.60 -10.59
CA ARG A 113 -27.46 -26.94 -10.10
C ARG A 113 -28.91 -27.21 -10.50
N PRO A 114 -29.19 -28.11 -11.46
CA PRO A 114 -30.57 -28.45 -11.80
C PRO A 114 -31.25 -29.03 -10.57
N SER A 115 -32.52 -28.67 -10.35
CA SER A 115 -33.39 -29.34 -9.38
C SER A 115 -33.32 -30.86 -9.62
N ALA A 116 -33.28 -31.66 -8.57
CA ALA A 116 -33.22 -33.13 -8.68
C ALA A 116 -34.36 -33.73 -9.55
N SER A 117 -35.45 -32.98 -9.73
CA SER A 117 -36.58 -33.29 -10.63
C SER A 117 -36.24 -33.24 -12.13
N ALA A 118 -35.18 -32.53 -12.54
CA ALA A 118 -34.77 -32.36 -13.94
C ALA A 118 -33.96 -33.54 -14.52
N TYR A 119 -33.53 -34.50 -13.70
CA TYR A 119 -32.70 -35.65 -14.13
C TYR A 119 -33.53 -36.86 -14.60
N ARG A 120 -34.68 -36.64 -15.24
CA ARG A 120 -35.49 -37.74 -15.79
C ARG A 120 -35.14 -38.07 -17.24
N GLU A 121 -34.35 -37.24 -17.91
CA GLU A 121 -33.85 -37.52 -19.26
C GLU A 121 -32.42 -38.06 -19.21
N LYS A 122 -32.22 -39.19 -19.90
CA LYS A 122 -31.04 -40.06 -19.87
C LYS A 122 -29.77 -39.27 -20.15
N ALA A 123 -28.80 -39.34 -19.23
CA ALA A 123 -27.50 -38.71 -19.40
C ALA A 123 -26.76 -39.32 -20.61
N ILE A 124 -26.21 -38.46 -21.47
CA ILE A 124 -25.39 -38.87 -22.62
C ILE A 124 -23.97 -39.16 -22.11
N VAL A 125 -23.53 -40.41 -22.25
CA VAL A 125 -22.16 -40.82 -21.96
C VAL A 125 -21.26 -40.31 -23.10
N ILE A 126 -20.30 -39.43 -22.79
CA ILE A 126 -19.30 -38.95 -23.76
C ILE A 126 -18.10 -39.90 -23.70
N PRO A 127 -17.74 -40.60 -24.79
CA PRO A 127 -16.61 -41.53 -24.79
C PRO A 127 -15.27 -40.79 -24.71
N PHE A 128 -14.35 -41.36 -23.94
CA PHE A 128 -12.99 -40.83 -23.78
C PHE A 128 -12.12 -41.29 -24.96
N PRO A 129 -11.36 -40.41 -25.62
CA PRO A 129 -10.51 -40.80 -26.74
C PRO A 129 -9.36 -41.69 -26.24
N ALA A 130 -9.19 -42.85 -26.85
CA ALA A 130 -8.03 -43.71 -26.65
C ALA A 130 -6.78 -43.03 -27.25
N ARG A 131 -5.66 -43.09 -26.52
CA ARG A 131 -4.36 -42.56 -26.95
C ARG A 131 -3.82 -43.29 -28.17
#